data_AF-A0A966JC33-F1
#
_entry.id   AF-A0A966JC33-F1
#
_cell.length_a   1.000
_cell.length_b   1.000
_cell.length_c   1.000
_cell.angle_alpha   90.00
_cell.angle_beta   90.00
_cell.angle_gamma   90.00
#
_symmetry.space_group_name_H-M   'P 1'
#
loop_
_entity.id
_entity.type
_entity.pdbx_description
1 polymer ?
#
loop_
_entity_poly.entity_id
_entity_poly.type
_entity_poly.pdbx_seq_one_letter_code
_entity_poly.pdbx_strand_id
1 'polypeptide(L)' 'MRAIFDETHEAFRESVASFIAKEMVPHYPDWEAAGIAPREIFTAAGANGF' A
#
# COMPACT_ATOMS: atom_id res chain seq x y z
N MET A 1 12.51 -24.56 -9.09
CA MET A 1 11.34 -23.66 -9.02
C MET A 1 11.66 -22.44 -9.88
N ARG A 2 10.85 -22.11 -10.89
CA ARG A 2 11.02 -20.86 -11.64
C ARG A 2 10.31 -19.75 -10.87
N ALA A 3 10.94 -18.59 -10.70
CA ALA A 3 10.28 -17.45 -10.08
C ALA A 3 9.08 -17.03 -10.95
N ILE A 4 7.92 -16.84 -10.32
CA ILE A 4 6.69 -16.38 -10.98
C ILE A 4 6.73 -14.85 -11.17
N PHE A 5 7.47 -14.17 -10.30
CA PHE A 5 7.67 -12.72 -10.33
C PHE A 5 9.05 -12.39 -10.88
N ASP A 6 9.09 -11.36 -11.70
CA ASP A 6 10.33 -10.77 -12.21
C ASP A 6 10.65 -9.45 -11.49
N GLU A 7 11.74 -8.80 -11.90
CA GLU A 7 12.21 -7.54 -11.31
C GLU A 7 11.17 -6.42 -11.33
N THR A 8 10.28 -6.39 -12.32
CA THR A 8 9.21 -5.37 -12.40
C THR A 8 8.18 -5.59 -11.29
N HIS A 9 7.82 -6.85 -11.04
CA HIS A 9 6.90 -7.20 -9.95
C HIS A 9 7.51 -6.92 -8.58
N GLU A 10 8.80 -7.19 -8.40
CA GLU A 10 9.50 -6.92 -7.14
C GLU A 10 9.61 -5.41 -6.88
N ALA A 11 9.98 -4.60 -7.89
CA ALA A 11 10.03 -3.14 -7.76
C ALA A 11 8.66 -2.52 -7.45
N PHE A 12 7.60 -3.04 -8.06
CA PHE A 12 6.23 -2.62 -7.74
C PHE A 12 5.85 -2.99 -6.30
N ARG A 13 6.17 -4.22 -5.87
CA ARG A 13 5.91 -4.68 -4.49
C ARG A 13 6.63 -3.80 -3.46
N GLU A 14 7.89 -3.47 -3.69
CA GLU A 14 8.66 -2.58 -2.81
C GLU A 14 8.05 -1.17 -2.72
N SER A 15 7.57 -0.65 -3.85
CA SER A 15 6.90 0.66 -3.91
C SER A 15 5.60 0.66 -3.11
N VAL A 16 4.76 -0.37 -3.29
CA VAL A 16 3.50 -0.53 -2.53
C VAL A 16 3.78 -0.75 -1.03
N ALA A 17 4.76 -1.59 -0.68
CA ALA A 17 5.15 -1.83 0.71
C ALA A 17 5.60 -0.54 1.41
N SER A 18 6.38 0.29 0.71
CA SER A 18 6.84 1.58 1.21
C SER A 18 5.68 2.56 1.44
N PHE A 19 4.70 2.59 0.53
CA PHE A 19 3.49 3.39 0.69
C PHE A 19 2.67 2.94 1.90
N ILE A 20 2.41 1.63 2.03
CA ILE A 20 1.68 1.06 3.17
C ILE A 20 2.37 1.43 4.49
N ALA A 21 3.68 1.24 4.58
CA ALA A 21 4.44 1.50 5.81
C ALA A 21 4.38 2.98 6.24
N LYS A 22 4.34 3.92 5.29
CA LYS A 22 4.34 5.36 5.56
C LYS A 22 2.94 5.92 5.77
N GLU A 23 2.01 5.55 4.90
CA GLU A 23 0.70 6.21 4.77
C GLU A 23 -0.44 5.43 5.45
N MET A 24 -0.28 4.11 5.67
CA MET A 24 -1.35 3.27 6.23
C MET A 24 -1.04 2.77 7.64
N VAL A 25 0.12 2.17 7.87
CA VAL A 25 0.48 1.53 9.15
C VAL A 25 0.31 2.47 10.36
N PRO A 26 0.69 3.76 10.31
CA PRO A 26 0.51 4.66 11.45
C PRO A 26 -0.95 4.91 11.84
N HIS A 27 -1.90 4.73 10.91
CA HIS A 27 -3.31 5.06 11.08
C HIS A 27 -4.21 3.83 11.14
N TYR A 28 -3.70 2.66 10.77
CA TYR A 28 -4.45 1.42 10.68
C TYR A 28 -5.22 1.04 11.96
N PRO A 29 -4.67 1.18 13.19
CA PRO A 29 -5.42 0.85 14.41
C PRO A 29 -6.73 1.65 14.56
N ASP A 30 -6.72 2.92 14.16
CA ASP A 30 -7.93 3.77 14.22
C ASP A 30 -8.96 3.33 13.18
N TRP A 31 -8.51 2.93 12.00
CA TRP A 31 -9.38 2.44 10.92
C TRP A 31 -10.00 1.09 11.28
N GLU A 32 -9.21 0.21 11.90
CA GLU A 32 -9.65 -1.09 12.40
C GLU A 32 -10.72 -0.90 13.49
N ALA A 33 -10.48 -0.02 14.45
CA ALA A 33 -11.46 0.31 15.49
C ALA A 33 -12.75 0.94 14.92
N ALA A 34 -12.63 1.78 13.89
CA ALA A 34 -13.76 2.40 13.21
C ALA A 34 -14.48 1.46 12.22
N GLY A 35 -13.85 0.34 11.84
CA GLY A 35 -14.34 -0.59 10.82
C GLY A 35 -14.33 -0.02 9.40
N ILE A 36 -13.60 1.07 9.14
CA ILE A 36 -13.58 1.74 7.83
C ILE A 36 -12.25 2.44 7.58
N ALA A 37 -11.73 2.28 6.36
CA ALA A 37 -10.60 3.06 5.87
C ALA A 37 -11.07 4.41 5.27
N PRO A 38 -10.36 5.52 5.52
CA PRO A 38 -10.67 6.82 4.95
C PRO A 38 -10.56 6.77 3.42
N ARG A 39 -11.43 7.51 2.71
CA ARG A 39 -11.44 7.49 1.23
C ARG A 39 -10.18 8.13 0.64
N GLU A 40 -9.58 9.03 1.40
CA GLU A 40 -8.40 9.82 1.06
C GLU A 40 -7.18 8.93 0.76
N ILE A 41 -7.11 7.74 1.36
CA ILE A 41 -5.99 6.81 1.12
C ILE A 41 -5.95 6.32 -0.34
N PHE A 42 -7.11 6.17 -0.97
CA PHE A 42 -7.21 5.77 -2.38
C PHE A 42 -6.77 6.90 -3.32
N THR A 43 -7.12 8.14 -2.98
CA THR A 43 -6.64 9.32 -3.71
C THR A 43 -5.12 9.47 -3.57
N ALA A 44 -4.58 9.25 -2.36
CA ALA A 44 -3.14 9.27 -2.12
C ALA A 44 -2.39 8.17 -2.89
N ALA A 45 -2.94 6.97 -2.95
CA ALA A 45 -2.37 5.87 -3.74
C ALA A 45 -2.32 6.24 -5.24
N GLY A 46 -3.41 6.76 -5.80
CA GLY A 46 -3.46 7.20 -7.20
C GLY A 46 -2.47 8.33 -7.52
N ALA A 47 -2.26 9.27 -6.59
CA ALA A 47 -1.25 10.31 -6.73
C ALA A 47 0.20 9.78 -6.77
N ASN A 48 0.44 8.59 -6.19
CA ASN A 48 1.73 7.89 -6.23
C ASN A 48 1.86 6.96 -7.46
N GLY A 49 0.84 6.88 -8.32
CA GLY A 49 0.87 6.09 -9.54
C GLY A 49 0.47 4.62 -9.39
N PHE A 50 -0.20 4.27 -8.28
CA PHE A 50 -0.83 2.96 -8.08
C PHE A 50 -2.26 2.91 -8.62
#